data_AF-A0A433EAU5-F1
#
_entry.id   AF-A0A433EAU5-F1
#
_cell.length_a   1.000
_cell.length_b   1.000
_cell.length_c   1.000
_cell.angle_alpha   90.00
_cell.angle_beta   90.00
_cell.angle_gamma   90.00
#
_symmetry.space_group_name_H-M   'P 1'
#
loop_
_entity.id
_entity.type
_entity.pdbx_description
1 polymer ?
#
loop_
_entity_poly.entity_id
_entity_poly.type
_entity_poly.pdbx_seq_one_letter_code
_entity_poly.pdbx_strand_id
1 'polypeptide(L)'
;MKYLEGTGYKKVFSIQNASGNGLDIVALRPDGKYDIFKVKSSKRGKFKLSERQQKGGKCFAEQVLTEDVTDKKKGGYFMKGLDGKKTPLNKKKAQEIFNNIDKTETVFVDMNHKFQATRMTFSPW
;
A
#
# COMPACT_ATOMS: atom_id res chain seq x y z
N MET A 1 5.92 -3.70 -7.42
CA MET A 1 5.28 -2.51 -8.05
C MET A 1 5.44 -2.49 -9.57
N LYS A 2 6.64 -2.66 -10.15
CA LYS A 2 6.82 -2.76 -11.63
C LYS A 2 5.89 -3.79 -12.30
N TYR A 3 5.57 -4.89 -11.61
CA TYR A 3 4.64 -5.90 -12.12
C TYR A 3 3.21 -5.37 -12.37
N LEU A 4 2.78 -4.32 -11.66
CA LEU A 4 1.44 -3.72 -11.79
C LEU A 4 1.36 -2.59 -12.83
N GLU A 5 2.49 -1.98 -13.21
CA GLU A 5 2.45 -0.97 -14.29
C GLU A 5 2.15 -1.60 -15.65
N GLY A 6 2.44 -2.89 -15.84
CA GLY A 6 2.09 -3.65 -17.04
C GLY A 6 0.64 -4.17 -17.07
N THR A 7 -0.15 -3.97 -16.01
CA THR A 7 -1.51 -4.52 -15.90
C THR A 7 -2.62 -3.50 -16.15
N GLY A 8 -2.28 -2.33 -16.71
CA GLY A 8 -3.26 -1.31 -17.11
C GLY A 8 -3.59 -0.25 -16.05
N TYR A 9 -2.90 -0.22 -14.91
CA TYR A 9 -3.03 0.87 -13.94
C TYR A 9 -2.38 2.16 -14.46
N LYS A 10 -3.05 3.30 -14.27
CA LYS A 10 -2.56 4.63 -14.67
C LYS A 10 -1.37 5.10 -13.83
N LYS A 11 -1.36 4.77 -12.53
CA LYS A 11 -0.30 5.15 -11.58
C LYS A 11 -0.17 4.08 -10.50
N VAL A 12 1.07 3.82 -10.08
CA VAL A 12 1.38 2.94 -8.96
C VAL A 12 2.38 3.64 -8.03
N PHE A 13 2.07 3.71 -6.75
CA PHE A 13 2.91 4.36 -5.73
C PHE A 13 2.70 3.73 -4.36
N SER A 14 3.59 4.01 -3.40
CA SER A 14 3.33 3.73 -1.98
C SER A 14 2.91 5.00 -1.25
N ILE A 15 2.19 4.87 -0.14
CA ILE A 15 1.90 5.98 0.77
C ILE A 15 2.58 5.66 2.08
N GLN A 16 3.68 6.33 2.41
CA GLN A 16 4.49 5.99 3.57
C GLN A 16 5.00 7.24 4.29
N ASN A 17 5.14 7.14 5.60
CA ASN A 17 5.87 8.12 6.40
C ASN A 17 7.39 7.94 6.26
N ALA A 18 8.16 8.79 6.93
CA ALA A 18 9.63 8.75 6.87
C ALA A 18 10.23 7.41 7.34
N SER A 19 9.55 6.71 8.25
CA SER A 19 9.95 5.40 8.78
C SER A 19 9.52 4.22 7.90
N GLY A 20 8.91 4.47 6.73
CA GLY A 20 8.45 3.42 5.82
C GLY A 20 7.11 2.77 6.21
N ASN A 21 6.40 3.32 7.19
CA ASN A 21 5.09 2.82 7.61
C ASN A 21 3.98 3.48 6.79
N GLY A 22 2.96 2.73 6.39
CA GLY A 22 1.81 3.26 5.64
C GLY A 22 1.14 2.21 4.79
N LEU A 23 0.78 2.52 3.53
CA LEU A 23 0.25 1.64 2.48
C LEU A 23 1.36 1.25 1.50
N ASP A 24 1.48 -0.05 1.19
CA ASP A 24 2.66 -0.54 0.45
C ASP A 24 2.51 -0.29 -1.04
N ILE A 25 1.33 -0.55 -1.60
CA ILE A 25 1.01 -0.29 -2.98
C ILE A 25 -0.39 0.31 -3.05
N VAL A 26 -0.49 1.43 -3.75
CA VAL A 26 -1.73 2.12 -4.11
C VAL A 26 -1.70 2.28 -5.63
N ALA A 27 -2.69 1.70 -6.30
CA ALA A 27 -2.76 1.65 -7.75
C ALA A 27 -4.01 2.37 -8.25
N LEU A 28 -3.84 3.39 -9.10
CA LEU A 28 -4.93 4.14 -9.74
C LEU A 28 -5.35 3.44 -11.02
N ARG A 29 -6.62 3.06 -11.10
CA ARG A 29 -7.25 2.44 -12.27
C ARG A 29 -7.61 3.48 -13.35
N PRO A 30 -7.84 3.03 -14.60
CA PRO A 30 -8.32 3.90 -15.66
C PRO A 30 -9.63 4.63 -15.35
N ASP A 31 -10.54 3.98 -14.61
CA ASP A 31 -11.85 4.49 -14.19
C ASP A 31 -11.81 5.46 -13.00
N GLY A 32 -10.62 5.77 -12.46
CA GLY A 32 -10.44 6.69 -11.34
C GLY A 32 -10.53 6.04 -9.96
N LYS A 33 -10.77 4.72 -9.87
CA LYS A 33 -10.76 3.98 -8.60
C LYS A 33 -9.34 3.61 -8.18
N TYR A 34 -9.17 3.34 -6.89
CA TYR A 34 -7.91 2.92 -6.30
C TYR A 34 -8.01 1.50 -5.76
N ASP A 35 -7.01 0.68 -6.09
CA ASP A 35 -6.79 -0.61 -5.44
C ASP A 35 -5.58 -0.50 -4.51
N ILE A 36 -5.69 -1.08 -3.32
CA ILE A 36 -4.63 -1.10 -2.32
C ILE A 36 -4.16 -2.53 -2.11
N PHE A 37 -2.84 -2.73 -2.21
CA PHE A 37 -2.22 -4.02 -1.94
C PHE A 37 -1.26 -3.89 -0.77
N LYS A 38 -1.50 -4.70 0.27
CA LYS A 38 -0.56 -4.86 1.37
C LYS A 38 0.36 -6.03 1.16
N VAL A 39 1.66 -5.77 1.17
CA VAL A 39 2.65 -6.77 0.77
C VAL A 39 3.33 -7.34 1.99
N LYS A 40 3.27 -8.66 2.13
CA LYS A 40 4.01 -9.41 3.14
C LYS A 40 4.89 -10.43 2.48
N SER A 41 6.18 -10.30 2.70
CA SER A 41 7.19 -11.25 2.21
C SER A 41 7.72 -12.12 3.33
N SER A 42 7.96 -13.40 3.05
CA SER A 42 8.61 -14.33 3.98
C SER A 42 9.58 -15.23 3.24
N LYS A 43 10.70 -15.60 3.88
CA LYS A 43 11.63 -16.62 3.37
C LYS A 43 11.20 -18.05 3.72
N ARG A 44 10.31 -18.19 4.69
CA ARG A 44 9.92 -19.48 5.30
C ARG A 44 8.41 -19.70 5.23
N GLY A 45 7.70 -18.95 4.38
CA GLY A 45 6.23 -19.00 4.27
C GLY A 45 5.43 -18.59 5.52
N LYS A 46 6.08 -18.03 6.56
CA LYS A 46 5.40 -17.51 7.76
C LYS A 46 5.22 -16.00 7.65
N PHE A 47 3.97 -15.54 7.60
CA PHE A 47 3.61 -14.13 7.46
C PHE A 47 2.98 -13.61 8.75
N LYS A 48 3.43 -12.45 9.24
CA LYS A 48 2.85 -11.78 10.42
C LYS A 48 2.37 -10.38 10.05
N LEU A 49 1.09 -10.12 10.29
CA LEU A 49 0.49 -8.78 10.19
C LEU A 49 0.72 -8.03 11.51
N SER A 50 0.99 -6.73 11.44
CA SER A 50 0.93 -5.88 12.64
C SER A 50 -0.52 -5.77 13.12
N GLU A 51 -0.75 -5.44 14.39
CA GLU A 51 -2.11 -5.26 14.94
C GLU A 51 -2.94 -4.29 14.10
N ARG A 52 -2.34 -3.20 13.61
CA ARG A 52 -3.02 -2.25 12.73
C ARG A 52 -3.42 -2.89 11.40
N GLN A 53 -2.55 -3.73 10.82
CA GLN A 53 -2.85 -4.43 9.57
C GLN A 53 -3.87 -5.57 9.76
N GLN A 54 -3.98 -6.12 10.97
CA GLN A 54 -5.01 -7.11 11.31
C GLN A 54 -6.42 -6.49 11.35
N LYS A 55 -6.54 -5.16 11.50
CA LYS A 55 -7.82 -4.46 11.34
C LYS A 55 -8.41 -4.61 9.93
N GLY A 56 -7.59 -5.01 8.94
CA GLY A 56 -8.05 -5.41 7.61
C GLY A 56 -8.44 -4.26 6.69
N GLY A 57 -8.58 -4.63 5.42
CA GLY A 57 -9.06 -3.86 4.27
C GLY A 57 -9.13 -2.33 4.39
N LYS A 58 -10.35 -1.81 4.29
CA LYS A 58 -10.65 -0.37 4.29
C LYS A 58 -10.37 0.28 5.65
N CYS A 59 -10.47 -0.45 6.77
CA CYS A 59 -10.22 0.05 8.12
C CYS A 59 -8.76 0.50 8.31
N PHE A 60 -7.79 -0.30 7.84
CA PHE A 60 -6.39 0.14 7.90
C PHE A 60 -6.11 1.28 6.92
N ALA A 61 -6.70 1.24 5.72
CA ALA A 61 -6.57 2.32 4.76
C ALA A 61 -7.16 3.63 5.28
N GLU A 62 -8.31 3.59 5.96
CA GLU A 62 -8.91 4.71 6.68
C GLU A 62 -7.94 5.26 7.70
N GLN A 63 -7.44 4.41 8.61
CA GLN A 63 -6.52 4.84 9.64
C GLN A 63 -5.28 5.57 9.07
N VAL A 64 -4.74 5.09 7.93
CA VAL A 64 -3.61 5.77 7.30
C VAL A 64 -4.05 7.07 6.62
N LEU A 65 -5.11 7.05 5.82
CA LEU A 65 -5.50 8.14 4.92
C LEU A 65 -6.28 9.27 5.60
N THR A 66 -6.89 9.03 6.76
CA THR A 66 -7.70 10.01 7.49
C THR A 66 -7.03 10.43 8.81
N GLU A 67 -6.71 9.47 9.68
CA GLU A 67 -6.13 9.74 11.00
C GLU A 67 -4.64 10.10 10.88
N ASP A 68 -3.83 9.19 10.35
CA ASP A 68 -2.37 9.33 10.41
C ASP A 68 -1.83 10.48 9.54
N VAL A 69 -2.43 10.71 8.35
CA VAL A 69 -2.04 11.82 7.46
C VAL A 69 -2.29 13.18 8.12
N THR A 70 -3.27 13.28 9.02
CA THR A 70 -3.60 14.55 9.69
C THR A 70 -2.90 14.73 11.03
N ASP A 71 -2.31 13.66 11.57
CA ASP A 71 -1.52 13.71 12.80
C ASP A 71 -0.10 14.23 12.57
N LYS A 72 0.13 15.49 12.97
CA LYS A 72 1.45 16.15 12.90
C LYS A 72 2.54 15.40 13.68
N LYS A 73 2.20 14.57 14.67
CA LYS A 73 3.17 13.80 15.45
C LYS A 73 3.71 12.58 14.70
N LYS A 74 3.09 12.16 13.59
CA LYS A 74 3.50 10.97 12.81
C LYS A 74 4.47 11.24 11.67
N GLY A 75 5.02 12.45 11.59
CA GLY A 75 6.13 12.80 10.69
C GLY A 75 5.74 13.02 9.23
N GLY A 76 4.44 13.20 8.96
CA GLY A 76 3.91 13.40 7.61
C GLY A 76 3.99 12.14 6.74
N TYR A 77 3.14 12.10 5.71
CA TYR A 77 3.09 11.01 4.76
C TYR A 77 3.44 11.50 3.36
N PHE A 78 3.98 10.59 2.55
CA PHE A 78 4.41 10.89 1.19
C PHE A 78 3.89 9.82 0.24
N MET A 79 3.48 10.25 -0.95
CA MET A 79 3.36 9.35 -2.09
C MET A 79 4.76 9.11 -2.66
N LYS A 80 5.19 7.85 -2.71
CA LYS A 80 6.50 7.47 -3.27
C LYS A 80 6.29 6.71 -4.58
N GLY A 81 6.74 7.29 -5.69
CA GLY A 81 6.70 6.67 -7.01
C GLY A 81 7.72 5.55 -7.18
N LEU A 82 7.66 4.84 -8.31
CA LEU A 82 8.58 3.73 -8.61
C LEU A 82 10.01 4.21 -8.83
N ASP A 83 10.17 5.45 -9.28
CA ASP A 83 11.44 6.16 -9.41
C ASP A 83 12.03 6.58 -8.04
N GLY A 84 11.32 6.31 -6.95
CA GLY A 84 11.72 6.64 -5.59
C GLY A 84 11.43 8.09 -5.19
N LYS A 85 10.92 8.94 -6.11
CA LYS A 85 10.56 10.32 -5.78
C LYS A 85 9.41 10.35 -4.78
N LYS A 86 9.53 11.24 -3.80
CA LYS A 86 8.55 11.44 -2.72
C LYS A 86 7.83 12.76 -2.93
N THR A 87 6.50 12.72 -2.91
CA THR A 87 5.64 13.90 -2.94
C THR A 87 4.83 13.94 -1.64
N PRO A 88 4.81 15.06 -0.90
CA PRO A 88 3.99 15.18 0.31
C PRO A 88 2.53 14.83 0.03
N LEU A 89 1.95 13.97 0.86
CA LEU A 89 0.53 13.62 0.80
C LEU A 89 -0.26 14.59 1.69
N ASN A 90 -1.07 15.44 1.07
CA ASN A 90 -1.96 16.34 1.79
C ASN A 90 -3.32 15.67 2.10
N LYS A 91 -4.05 16.26 3.06
CA LYS A 91 -5.37 15.78 3.51
C LYS A 91 -6.38 15.63 2.37
N LYS A 92 -6.46 16.59 1.46
CA LYS A 92 -7.42 16.57 0.34
C LYS A 92 -7.18 15.35 -0.57
N LYS A 93 -5.91 15.11 -0.93
CA LYS A 93 -5.54 13.97 -1.78
C LYS A 93 -5.71 12.64 -1.05
N ALA A 94 -5.39 12.57 0.23
CA ALA A 94 -5.60 11.36 1.02
C ALA A 94 -7.10 11.00 1.12
N GLN A 95 -7.96 11.99 1.32
CA GLN A 95 -9.41 11.80 1.33
C GLN A 95 -9.94 11.39 -0.06
N GLU A 96 -9.44 11.97 -1.15
CA GLU A 96 -9.80 11.59 -2.52
C GLU A 96 -9.49 10.11 -2.78
N ILE A 97 -8.30 9.66 -2.37
CA ILE A 97 -7.91 8.26 -2.50
C ILE A 97 -8.86 7.39 -1.68
N PHE A 98 -9.08 7.71 -0.39
CA PHE A 98 -9.94 6.94 0.50
C PHE A 98 -11.37 6.77 -0.04
N ASN A 99 -11.97 7.86 -0.52
CA ASN A 99 -13.33 7.86 -1.05
C ASN A 99 -13.47 7.03 -2.33
N ASN A 100 -12.36 6.78 -3.04
CA ASN A 100 -12.34 6.08 -4.32
C ASN A 100 -11.65 4.70 -4.25
N ILE A 101 -11.43 4.15 -3.06
CA ILE A 101 -10.96 2.77 -2.91
C ILE A 101 -12.05 1.82 -3.41
N ASP A 102 -11.69 0.93 -4.33
CA ASP A 102 -12.54 -0.20 -4.78
C ASP A 102 -12.12 -1.49 -4.09
N LYS A 103 -10.83 -1.82 -4.13
CA LYS A 103 -10.30 -3.07 -3.56
C LYS A 103 -9.17 -2.85 -2.56
N THR A 104 -9.13 -3.73 -1.58
CA THR A 104 -8.06 -3.85 -0.60
C THR A 104 -7.70 -5.32 -0.44
N GLU A 105 -6.45 -5.68 -0.75
CA GLU A 105 -5.98 -7.06 -0.70
C GLU A 105 -4.66 -7.18 0.05
N THR A 106 -4.43 -8.34 0.66
CA THR A 106 -3.10 -8.72 1.13
C THR A 106 -2.44 -9.64 0.11
N VAL A 107 -1.20 -9.32 -0.24
CA VAL A 107 -0.34 -10.07 -1.13
C VAL A 107 0.75 -10.72 -0.30
N PHE A 108 0.70 -12.05 -0.25
CA PHE A 108 1.74 -12.85 0.37
C PHE A 108 2.75 -13.26 -0.71
N VAL A 109 4.02 -12.92 -0.46
CA VAL A 109 5.14 -13.19 -1.37
C VAL A 109 6.09 -14.16 -0.69
N ASP A 110 6.15 -15.38 -1.21
CA ASP A 110 7.16 -16.34 -0.78
C ASP A 110 8.49 -16.02 -1.49
N MET A 111 9.58 -16.01 -0.73
CA MET A 111 10.91 -15.65 -1.22
C MET A 111 11.90 -16.79 -1.03
N ASN A 112 12.75 -17.02 -2.04
CA ASN A 112 13.82 -18.01 -1.93
C ASN A 112 15.05 -17.49 -1.14
N HIS A 113 16.06 -18.35 -1.02
CA HIS A 113 17.34 -18.03 -0.37
C HIS A 113 18.09 -16.85 -0.99
N LYS A 114 17.81 -16.50 -2.26
CA LYS A 114 18.35 -15.33 -2.98
C LYS A 114 17.41 -14.11 -2.97
N PHE A 115 16.40 -14.09 -2.09
CA PHE A 115 15.38 -13.03 -2.00
C PHE A 115 14.60 -12.76 -3.30
N GLN A 116 14.51 -13.76 -4.19
CA GLN A 116 13.66 -13.68 -5.37
C GLN A 116 12.28 -14.20 -5.02
N ALA A 117 11.24 -13.53 -5.52
CA ALA A 117 9.86 -13.98 -5.37
C ALA A 117 9.67 -15.28 -6.15
N THR A 118 9.25 -16.34 -5.45
CA THR A 118 8.96 -17.65 -6.05
C THR A 118 7.47 -17.89 -6.23
N ARG A 119 6.64 -17.30 -5.36
CA ARG A 119 5.18 -17.39 -5.44
C ARG A 119 4.54 -16.13 -4.89
N MET A 120 3.47 -15.67 -5.54
CA MET A 120 2.60 -14.61 -5.04
C MET A 120 1.18 -15.16 -4.90
N THR A 121 0.56 -14.93 -3.75
CA THR A 121 -0.84 -15.28 -3.52
C THR A 121 -1.59 -14.07 -3.00
N PHE A 122 -2.79 -13.86 -3.52
CA PHE A 122 -3.68 -12.79 -3.14
C PHE A 122 -4.73 -13.32 -2.17
N SER A 123 -5.08 -12.52 -1.19
CA SER A 123 -6.18 -12.82 -0.28
C SER A 123 -6.98 -11.54 -0.10
N PRO A 124 -8.32 -11.60 -0.16
CA PRO A 124 -9.16 -10.53 0.33
C PRO A 124 -8.69 -10.16 1.74
N TRP A 125 -8.60 -8.86 1.99
CA TRP A 125 -8.05 -8.37 3.23
C TRP A 125 -9.11 -8.13 4.29
#